data_AF-A0A553XLM8-F1
#
_entry.id   AF-A0A553XLM8-F1
#
_cell.length_a   1.000
_cell.length_b   1.000
_cell.length_c   1.000
_cell.angle_alpha   90.00
_cell.angle_beta   90.00
_cell.angle_gamma   90.00
#
_symmetry.space_group_name_H-M   'P 1'
#
loop_
_entity.id
_entity.type
_entity.pdbx_description
1 polymer ?
#
loop_
_entity_poly.entity_id
_entity_poly.type
_entity_poly.pdbx_seq_one_letter_code
_entity_poly.pdbx_strand_id
1 'polypeptide(L)' 'MTEKTALTPATHTTPPAKFSHGVKKGNILQVAGQVGFLPAEEGKAPTPAGP' A
#
# COMPACT_ATOMS: atom_id res chain seq x y z
N MET A 1 -5.95 -23.74 -6.77
CA MET A 1 -6.14 -22.28 -6.71
C MET A 1 -4.87 -21.68 -6.09
N THR A 2 -4.24 -20.67 -6.69
CA THR A 2 -3.01 -20.08 -6.10
C THR A 2 -3.37 -19.14 -4.95
N GLU A 3 -2.65 -19.25 -3.84
CA GLU A 3 -2.85 -18.41 -2.65
C GLU A 3 -2.74 -16.92 -2.97
N LYS A 4 -3.57 -16.12 -2.29
CA LYS A 4 -3.65 -14.68 -2.44
C LYS A 4 -3.18 -14.02 -1.14
N THR A 5 -1.96 -13.50 -1.12
CA THR A 5 -1.39 -12.84 0.06
C THR A 5 -1.51 -11.33 -0.09
N ALA A 6 -2.25 -10.68 0.81
CA ALA A 6 -2.32 -9.23 0.88
C ALA A 6 -1.02 -8.65 1.46
N LEU A 7 -0.55 -7.55 0.89
CA LEU A 7 0.65 -6.86 1.34
C LEU A 7 0.31 -5.42 1.76
N THR A 8 0.82 -5.04 2.93
CA THR A 8 0.71 -3.70 3.51
C THR A 8 2.09 -3.31 4.04
N PRO A 9 2.91 -2.60 3.25
CA PRO A 9 4.22 -2.15 3.71
C PRO A 9 4.09 -1.17 4.88
N ALA A 10 4.99 -1.26 5.85
CA ALA A 10 4.93 -0.46 7.08
C ALA A 10 5.02 1.06 6.84
N THR A 11 5.66 1.47 5.75
CA THR A 11 5.87 2.88 5.39
C THR A 11 4.76 3.46 4.53
N HIS A 12 3.69 2.70 4.24
CA HIS A 12 2.58 3.18 3.43
C HIS A 12 1.40 3.59 4.30
N THR A 13 0.63 4.55 3.80
CA THR A 13 -0.57 5.05 4.47
C THR A 13 -1.65 3.98 4.50
N THR A 14 -2.58 4.04 5.45
CA THR A 14 -3.70 3.09 5.44
C THR A 14 -4.64 3.42 4.25
N PRO A 15 -5.03 2.43 3.42
CA PRO A 15 -5.94 2.65 2.31
C PRO A 15 -7.28 3.26 2.77
N PRO A 16 -7.83 4.27 2.08
CA PRO A 16 -9.09 4.92 2.46
C PRO A 16 -10.33 4.06 2.20
N ALA A 17 -10.17 2.96 1.47
CA ALA A 17 -11.22 2.00 1.13
C ALA A 17 -10.72 0.57 1.31
N LYS A 18 -11.60 -0.42 1.14
CA LYS A 18 -11.28 -1.84 1.33
C LYS A 18 -10.44 -2.40 0.16
N PHE A 19 -9.14 -2.10 0.15
CA PHE A 19 -8.15 -2.70 -0.75
C PHE A 19 -6.78 -2.85 -0.06
N SER A 20 -5.89 -3.64 -0.66
CA SER A 20 -4.50 -3.84 -0.21
C SER A 20 -3.52 -3.08 -1.11
N HIS A 21 -2.36 -2.67 -0.60
CA HIS A 21 -1.33 -2.00 -1.41
C HIS A 21 -0.78 -2.90 -2.51
N GLY A 22 -0.71 -4.19 -2.22
CA GLY A 22 -0.44 -5.19 -3.23
C GLY A 22 -1.02 -6.53 -2.85
N VAL A 23 -1.09 -7.38 -3.85
CA VAL A 23 -1.45 -8.78 -3.68
C VAL A 23 -0.41 -9.63 -4.40
N LYS A 24 0.21 -10.55 -3.66
CA LYS A 24 1.06 -11.59 -4.25
C LYS A 24 0.22 -12.83 -4.56
N LYS A 25 0.35 -13.35 -5.78
CA LYS A 25 -0.24 -14.62 -6.22
C LYS A 25 0.81 -15.40 -7.00
N GLY A 26 1.38 -16.44 -6.36
CA GLY A 26 2.52 -17.16 -6.92
C GLY A 26 3.71 -16.22 -7.12
N ASN A 27 4.16 -16.07 -8.37
CA ASN A 27 5.31 -15.23 -8.73
C ASN A 27 4.92 -13.83 -9.23
N ILE A 28 3.63 -13.48 -9.20
CA ILE A 28 3.14 -12.16 -9.63
C ILE A 28 2.81 -11.32 -8.40
N LEU A 29 3.33 -10.09 -8.39
CA LEU A 29 2.92 -9.03 -7.48
C LEU A 29 2.06 -8.03 -8.25
N GLN A 30 0.78 -7.93 -7.89
CA GLN A 30 -0.11 -6.89 -8.40
C GLN A 30 -0.08 -5.73 -7.40
N VAL A 31 0.43 -4.58 -7.83
CA VAL A 31 0.51 -3.37 -7.00
C VAL A 31 -0.70 -2.48 -7.30
N ALA A 32 -1.34 -1.95 -6.26
CA ALA A 32 -2.39 -0.95 -6.41
C ALA A 32 -1.83 0.37 -6.96
N GLY A 33 -2.68 1.20 -7.57
CA GLY A 33 -2.26 2.53 -8.03
C GLY A 33 -1.63 3.34 -6.89
N GLN A 34 -0.37 3.72 -7.04
CA GLN A 34 0.36 4.53 -6.06
C GLN A 34 0.22 6.01 -6.39
N VAL A 35 0.13 6.83 -5.35
CA VAL A 35 0.10 8.29 -5.43
C VAL A 35 1.18 8.87 -4.51
N GLY A 36 1.62 10.09 -4.76
CA GLY A 36 2.74 10.70 -4.04
C GLY A 36 2.37 11.10 -2.61
N PHE A 37 2.62 10.22 -1.64
CA PHE A 37 2.68 10.55 -0.21
C PHE A 37 4.10 10.30 0.31
N LEU A 38 4.53 11.11 1.27
CA LEU A 38 5.70 10.82 2.08
C LEU A 38 5.47 9.53 2.89
N PRO A 39 6.54 8.83 3.31
CA PRO A 39 6.43 7.66 4.16
C PRO A 39 5.54 7.90 5.37
N ALA A 40 4.65 6.96 5.67
CA ALA A 40 3.77 7.02 6.81
C ALA A 40 4.57 6.94 8.12
N GLU A 41 4.19 7.76 9.09
CA GLU A 41 4.69 7.74 10.46
C GLU A 41 3.55 7.48 11.42
N GLU A 42 3.79 6.67 12.45
CA GLU A 42 2.77 6.33 13.43
C GLU A 42 2.27 7.59 14.17
N GLY A 43 0.95 7.70 14.30
CA GLY A 43 0.31 8.85 14.94
C GLY A 43 0.28 10.14 14.13
N LYS A 44 0.83 10.17 12.91
CA LYS A 44 0.79 11.35 12.02
C LYS A 44 -0.16 11.15 10.84
N ALA A 45 -0.74 12.26 10.39
CA ALA A 45 -1.53 12.28 9.18
C ALA A 45 -0.64 12.09 7.93
N PRO A 46 -1.15 11.42 6.87
CA PRO A 46 -0.48 11.35 5.57
C PRO A 46 -0.11 12.72 5.01
N THR A 47 1.11 12.86 4.52
CA THR A 47 1.60 14.11 3.90
C THR A 47 1.85 13.88 2.40
N PRO A 48 1.19 14.60 1.49
CA PRO A 48 1.47 14.50 0.05
C PRO A 48 2.93 14.85 -0.27
N ALA A 49 3.53 14.15 -1.24
CA ALA A 49 4.86 14.46 -1.76
C ALA A 49 4.73 15.44 -2.93
N GLY A 50 5.31 16.64 -2.81
CA GLY A 50 5.29 17.71 -3.82
C GLY A 50 5.68 19.07 -3.22
N PRO A 51 5.88 20.12 -4.04
CA PRO A 51 6.06 21.50 -3.57
C PRO A 51 4.81 22.10 -2.93
#